data_AF-A0A4Q1K9I4-F1
#
_entry.id   AF-A0A4Q1K9I4-F1
#
_cell.length_a   1.000
_cell.length_b   1.000
_cell.length_c   1.000
_cell.angle_alpha   90.00
_cell.angle_beta   90.00
_cell.angle_gamma   90.00
#
_symmetry.space_group_name_H-M   'P 1'
#
loop_
_entity.id
_entity.type
_entity.pdbx_description
1 polymer ?
#
loop_
_entity_poly.entity_id
_entity_poly.type
_entity_poly.pdbx_seq_one_letter_code
_entity_poly.pdbx_strand_id
1 'polypeptide(L)'
;MNSLELDIKEELNGNEIEFWLNLKIDGEEFLKRIDKDLNAAIFEELENSLKGDNEYLIFTCECGVADCGGWKKTKVKHLEGKTTWIFDYNDVKYNFEFDAQLYKNEIDRMRIELNKSKLKLKPEFILDPE
;
A
#
# COMPACT_ATOMS: atom_id res chain seq x y z
N MET A 1 6.09 -14.37 -10.44
CA MET A 1 6.14 -12.97 -9.98
C MET A 1 4.72 -12.51 -9.84
N ASN A 2 4.45 -11.83 -8.75
CA ASN A 2 3.16 -11.23 -8.46
C ASN A 2 2.97 -9.99 -9.33
N SER A 3 1.72 -9.65 -9.62
CA SER A 3 1.34 -8.35 -10.17
C SER A 3 0.83 -7.44 -9.06
N LEU A 4 1.28 -6.19 -9.09
CA LEU A 4 0.72 -5.11 -8.26
C LEU A 4 -0.24 -4.33 -9.15
N GLU A 5 -1.48 -4.16 -8.71
CA GLU A 5 -2.42 -3.22 -9.31
C GLU A 5 -2.94 -2.26 -8.24
N LEU A 6 -3.04 -0.99 -8.59
CA LEU A 6 -3.50 0.07 -7.72
C LEU A 6 -4.77 0.67 -8.32
N ASP A 7 -5.81 0.87 -7.52
CA ASP A 7 -6.99 1.61 -7.93
C ASP A 7 -7.37 2.62 -6.85
N ILE A 8 -8.26 3.55 -7.17
CA ILE A 8 -8.88 4.44 -6.19
C ILE A 8 -10.24 3.87 -5.84
N LYS A 9 -10.50 3.68 -4.55
CA LYS A 9 -11.81 3.30 -4.04
C LYS A 9 -12.47 4.53 -3.44
N GLU A 10 -13.70 4.79 -3.87
CA GLU A 10 -14.55 5.82 -3.31
C GLU A 10 -15.44 5.22 -2.22
N GLU A 11 -15.50 5.86 -1.06
CA GLU A 11 -16.37 5.47 0.05
C GLU A 11 -17.16 6.66 0.57
N LEU A 12 -18.44 6.42 0.89
CA LEU A 12 -19.31 7.42 1.51
C LEU A 12 -19.21 7.30 3.02
N ASN A 13 -18.67 8.33 3.67
CA ASN A 13 -18.58 8.42 5.12
C ASN A 13 -19.48 9.57 5.61
N GLY A 14 -20.72 9.22 5.98
CA GLY A 14 -21.76 10.20 6.26
C GLY A 14 -22.12 11.04 5.03
N ASN A 15 -21.74 12.32 5.05
CA ASN A 15 -21.98 13.26 3.94
C ASN A 15 -20.71 13.55 3.12
N GLU A 16 -19.58 12.93 3.46
CA GLU A 16 -18.30 13.15 2.80
C GLU A 16 -17.95 11.94 1.90
N ILE A 17 -17.27 12.21 0.79
CA ILE A 17 -16.69 11.18 -0.07
C ILE A 17 -15.22 11.09 0.28
N GLU A 18 -14.80 9.90 0.69
CA GLU A 18 -13.41 9.58 0.99
C GLU A 18 -12.82 8.73 -0.14
N PHE A 19 -11.54 8.96 -0.44
CA PHE A 19 -10.81 8.24 -1.47
C PHE A 19 -9.71 7.43 -0.81
N TRP A 20 -9.66 6.14 -1.09
CA TRP A 20 -8.71 5.20 -0.49
C TRP A 20 -7.89 4.52 -1.58
N LEU A 21 -6.64 4.19 -1.27
CA LEU A 21 -5.85 3.35 -2.14
C LEU A 21 -6.38 1.90 -2.06
N ASN A 22 -6.89 1.39 -3.17
CA ASN A 22 -7.19 -0.02 -3.32
C ASN A 22 -5.97 -0.73 -3.90
N LEU A 23 -5.30 -1.51 -3.05
CA LEU A 23 -4.12 -2.28 -3.45
C LEU A 23 -4.52 -3.73 -3.75
N LYS A 24 -4.24 -4.16 -4.97
CA LYS A 24 -4.44 -5.53 -5.43
C LYS A 24 -3.11 -6.22 -5.68
N ILE A 25 -3.06 -7.49 -5.31
CA ILE A 25 -1.94 -8.38 -5.63
C ILE A 25 -2.52 -9.59 -6.35
N ASP A 26 -2.06 -9.84 -7.57
CA ASP A 26 -2.57 -10.89 -8.45
C ASP A 26 -4.08 -10.77 -8.71
N GLY A 27 -4.58 -9.54 -8.86
CA GLY A 27 -5.99 -9.24 -9.11
C GLY A 27 -6.91 -9.30 -7.88
N GLU A 28 -6.40 -9.65 -6.71
CA GLU A 28 -7.17 -9.72 -5.46
C GLU A 28 -6.91 -8.51 -4.57
N GLU A 29 -7.97 -7.90 -4.02
CA GLU A 29 -7.85 -6.80 -3.05
C GLU A 29 -7.18 -7.29 -1.76
N PHE A 30 -5.89 -6.96 -1.62
CA PHE A 30 -5.00 -7.62 -0.67
C PHE A 30 -5.48 -7.43 0.76
N LEU A 31 -5.79 -6.19 1.14
CA LEU A 31 -6.22 -5.87 2.50
C LEU A 31 -7.50 -6.61 2.87
N LYS A 32 -8.53 -6.59 2.01
CA LYS A 32 -9.79 -7.33 2.26
C LYS A 32 -9.60 -8.84 2.36
N ARG A 33 -8.59 -9.39 1.71
CA ARG A 33 -8.27 -10.83 1.77
C ARG A 33 -7.70 -11.23 3.13
N ILE A 34 -6.83 -10.40 3.70
CA ILE A 34 -6.09 -10.75 4.92
C ILE A 34 -6.82 -10.32 6.19
N ASP A 35 -7.56 -9.21 6.15
CA ASP A 35 -8.39 -8.73 7.24
C ASP A 35 -9.45 -7.75 6.69
N LYS A 36 -10.71 -8.04 6.99
CA LYS A 36 -11.85 -7.31 6.43
C LYS A 36 -12.04 -5.93 7.07
N ASP A 37 -11.39 -5.68 8.20
CA ASP A 37 -11.68 -4.51 9.02
C ASP A 37 -10.50 -3.52 9.08
N LEU A 38 -10.83 -2.25 8.89
CA LEU A 38 -10.08 -1.05 9.27
C LEU A 38 -8.60 -0.98 8.85
N ASN A 39 -8.26 -1.46 7.64
CA ASN A 39 -6.90 -1.36 7.10
C ASN A 39 -6.82 -0.46 5.86
N ALA A 40 -5.69 0.21 5.69
CA ALA A 40 -5.41 1.06 4.56
C ALA A 40 -3.97 0.88 4.06
N ALA A 41 -3.73 1.28 2.81
CA ALA A 41 -2.41 1.32 2.21
C ALA A 41 -1.97 2.77 1.99
N ILE A 42 -0.70 3.07 2.23
CA ILE A 42 -0.12 4.41 2.15
C ILE A 42 0.59 4.57 0.81
N PHE A 43 0.02 5.37 -0.09
CA PHE A 43 0.58 5.57 -1.43
C PHE A 43 1.98 6.22 -1.38
N GLU A 44 2.18 7.23 -0.54
CA GLU A 44 3.48 7.91 -0.42
C GLU A 44 4.61 6.95 -0.03
N GLU A 45 4.31 5.93 0.78
CA GLU A 45 5.27 4.90 1.18
C GLU A 45 5.56 3.91 0.05
N LEU A 46 4.59 3.61 -0.80
CA LEU A 46 4.84 2.90 -2.06
C LEU A 46 5.77 3.70 -2.97
N GLU A 47 5.58 5.03 -3.09
CA GLU A 47 6.49 5.87 -3.86
C GLU A 47 7.90 5.91 -3.27
N ASN A 48 8.00 6.02 -1.94
CA ASN A 48 9.27 6.00 -1.22
C ASN A 48 9.98 4.66 -1.41
N SER A 49 9.25 3.55 -1.53
CA SER A 49 9.82 2.22 -1.75
C SER A 49 10.57 2.08 -3.08
N LEU A 50 10.31 2.95 -4.07
CA LEU A 50 11.06 2.98 -5.32
C LEU A 50 12.49 3.52 -5.15
N LYS A 51 12.80 4.19 -4.03
CA LYS A 51 14.08 4.87 -3.82
C LYS A 51 15.22 3.93 -3.45
N GLY A 52 14.91 2.73 -2.93
CA GLY A 52 15.91 1.72 -2.63
C GLY A 52 15.48 0.68 -1.60
N ASP A 53 16.46 -0.08 -1.12
CA ASP A 53 16.27 -1.11 -0.11
C ASP A 53 16.09 -0.47 1.27
N ASN A 54 14.91 -0.63 1.88
CA ASN A 54 14.62 -0.13 3.22
C ASN A 54 13.33 -0.76 3.79
N GLU A 55 12.90 -0.28 4.95
CA GLU A 55 11.61 -0.60 5.57
C GLU A 55 10.65 0.58 5.41
N TYR A 56 9.45 0.31 4.88
CA TYR A 56 8.45 1.30 4.50
C TYR A 56 7.10 0.97 5.15
N LEU A 57 6.37 1.98 5.60
CA LEU A 57 5.04 1.79 6.21
C LEU A 57 3.97 1.70 5.11
N ILE A 58 4.00 0.63 4.33
CA ILE A 58 3.09 0.45 3.19
C ILE A 58 1.63 0.28 3.64
N PHE A 59 1.42 -0.29 4.83
CA PHE A 59 0.11 -0.61 5.38
C PHE A 59 -0.07 0.02 6.75
N THR A 60 -1.31 0.36 7.08
CA THR A 60 -1.70 0.98 8.35
C THR A 60 -3.17 0.70 8.65
N CYS A 61 -3.65 1.14 9.80
CA CYS A 61 -5.07 1.20 10.10
C CYS A 61 -5.75 2.30 9.26
N GLU A 62 -7.06 2.20 9.03
CA GLU A 62 -7.85 3.27 8.38
C GLU A 62 -7.70 4.63 9.07
N CYS A 63 -7.44 4.63 10.40
CA CYS A 63 -7.22 5.84 11.18
C CYS A 63 -5.82 6.43 10.98
N GLY A 64 -4.94 5.73 10.26
CA GLY A 64 -3.57 6.13 9.99
C GLY A 64 -2.52 5.66 11.00
N VAL A 65 -2.94 5.06 12.11
CA VAL A 65 -2.02 4.55 13.15
C VAL A 65 -1.69 3.08 12.89
N ALA A 66 -0.43 2.79 12.58
CA ALA A 66 0.02 1.44 12.22
C ALA A 66 -0.29 0.40 13.31
N ASP A 67 0.01 0.73 14.56
CA ASP A 67 -0.18 -0.17 15.71
C ASP A 67 -1.65 -0.52 15.96
N CYS A 68 -2.59 0.39 15.64
CA CYS A 68 -4.02 0.09 15.73
C CYS A 68 -4.44 -1.05 14.80
N GLY A 69 -3.78 -1.18 13.65
CA GLY A 69 -4.00 -2.27 12.70
C GLY A 69 -3.05 -3.45 12.91
N GLY A 70 -2.12 -3.39 13.87
CA GLY A 70 -1.10 -4.43 14.07
C GLY A 70 -0.02 -4.45 12.98
N TRP A 71 0.19 -3.34 12.29
CA TRP A 71 1.11 -3.25 11.15
C TRP A 71 2.53 -2.93 11.58
N LYS A 72 3.48 -3.70 11.04
CA LYS A 72 4.91 -3.37 11.04
C LYS A 72 5.34 -2.86 9.67
N LYS A 73 6.52 -2.25 9.60
CA LYS A 73 7.10 -1.81 8.33
C LYS A 73 7.36 -3.00 7.40
N THR A 74 7.08 -2.77 6.12
CA THR A 74 7.39 -3.71 5.05
C THR A 74 8.81 -3.54 4.60
N LYS A 75 9.59 -4.61 4.68
CA LYS A 75 10.95 -4.64 4.15
C LYS A 75 10.91 -4.79 2.64
N VAL A 76 11.44 -3.80 1.93
CA VAL A 76 11.53 -3.76 0.48
C VAL A 76 12.97 -3.99 0.06
N LYS A 77 13.17 -4.87 -0.93
CA LYS A 77 14.48 -5.15 -1.53
C LYS A 77 14.39 -5.16 -3.04
N HIS A 78 15.42 -4.63 -3.70
CA HIS A 78 15.55 -4.57 -5.15
C HIS A 78 16.76 -5.40 -5.59
N LEU A 79 16.52 -6.51 -6.30
CA LEU A 79 17.58 -7.40 -6.75
C LEU A 79 17.22 -8.04 -8.09
N GLU A 80 18.17 -8.07 -9.03
CA GLU A 80 18.05 -8.80 -10.30
C GLU A 80 16.76 -8.49 -11.09
N GLY A 81 16.34 -7.22 -11.10
CA GLY A 81 15.12 -6.79 -11.80
C GLY A 81 13.83 -7.12 -11.07
N LYS A 82 13.90 -7.46 -9.78
CA LYS A 82 12.74 -7.74 -8.93
C LYS A 82 12.66 -6.78 -7.75
N THR A 83 11.44 -6.49 -7.34
CA THR A 83 11.13 -5.83 -6.06
C THR A 83 10.47 -6.84 -5.14
N THR A 84 11.03 -7.06 -3.96
CA THR A 84 10.51 -8.03 -2.99
C THR A 84 9.98 -7.31 -1.76
N TRP A 85 8.77 -7.65 -1.32
CA TRP A 85 8.18 -7.20 -0.07
C TRP A 85 8.16 -8.32 0.95
N ILE A 86 8.64 -8.05 2.16
CA ILE A 86 8.61 -9.00 3.28
C ILE A 86 8.07 -8.28 4.52
N PHE A 87 7.00 -8.81 5.10
CA PHE A 87 6.40 -8.28 6.32
C PHE A 87 5.64 -9.36 7.08
N ASP A 88 5.35 -9.09 8.35
CA ASP A 88 4.55 -9.95 9.22
C ASP A 88 3.22 -9.26 9.53
N TYR A 89 2.13 -10.03 9.49
CA TYR A 89 0.80 -9.56 9.87
C TYR A 89 -0.01 -10.73 10.45
N ASN A 90 -0.58 -10.57 11.64
CA ASN A 90 -1.32 -11.62 12.37
C ASN A 90 -0.57 -12.97 12.43
N ASP A 91 0.71 -12.94 12.83
CA ASP A 91 1.62 -14.10 12.90
C ASP A 91 1.87 -14.83 11.56
N VAL A 92 1.42 -14.25 10.44
CA VAL A 92 1.69 -14.74 9.09
C VAL A 92 2.76 -13.87 8.45
N LYS A 93 3.80 -14.52 7.93
CA LYS A 93 4.83 -13.87 7.13
C LYS A 93 4.43 -13.83 5.66
N TYR A 94 4.36 -12.63 5.10
CA TYR A 94 4.11 -12.40 3.69
C TYR A 94 5.42 -12.17 2.94
N ASN A 95 5.48 -12.71 1.72
CA ASN A 95 6.59 -12.51 0.79
C ASN A 95 6.05 -12.38 -0.63
N PHE A 96 6.14 -11.18 -1.20
CA PHE A 96 5.71 -10.90 -2.58
C PHE A 96 6.90 -10.50 -3.43
N GLU A 97 6.96 -11.05 -4.64
CA GLU A 97 8.01 -10.73 -5.62
C GLU A 97 7.38 -10.14 -6.88
N PHE A 98 7.67 -8.86 -7.13
CA PHE A 98 7.19 -8.13 -8.29
C PHE A 98 8.30 -7.98 -9.34
N ASP A 99 7.91 -7.86 -10.60
CA ASP A 99 8.79 -7.31 -11.64
C ASP A 99 9.10 -5.85 -11.32
N ALA A 100 10.38 -5.47 -11.25
CA ALA A 100 10.75 -4.11 -10.87
C ALA A 100 10.24 -3.05 -11.86
N GLN A 101 10.17 -3.38 -13.16
CA GLN A 101 9.68 -2.46 -14.17
C GLN A 101 8.16 -2.32 -14.09
N LEU A 102 7.41 -3.42 -13.96
CA LEU A 102 5.95 -3.36 -13.83
C LEU A 102 5.55 -2.67 -12.51
N TYR A 103 6.22 -2.98 -11.41
CA TYR A 103 6.04 -2.34 -10.11
C TYR A 103 6.19 -0.82 -10.19
N LYS A 104 7.30 -0.36 -10.79
CA LYS A 104 7.57 1.06 -10.99
C LYS A 104 6.51 1.71 -11.90
N ASN A 105 6.17 1.05 -13.01
CA ASN A 105 5.19 1.58 -13.96
C ASN A 105 3.83 1.77 -13.31
N GLU A 106 3.41 0.85 -12.45
CA GLU A 106 2.11 0.94 -11.78
C GLU A 106 2.06 2.07 -10.75
N ILE A 107 3.12 2.24 -9.95
CA ILE A 107 3.21 3.36 -9.01
C ILE A 107 3.27 4.70 -9.75
N ASP A 108 4.03 4.79 -10.85
CA ASP A 108 4.09 6.00 -11.67
C ASP A 108 2.73 6.32 -12.33
N ARG A 109 2.00 5.29 -12.79
CA ARG A 109 0.64 5.44 -13.34
C ARG A 109 -0.31 6.02 -12.29
N MET A 110 -0.32 5.46 -11.08
CA MET A 110 -1.16 5.93 -9.99
C MET A 110 -0.80 7.36 -9.55
N ARG A 111 0.50 7.70 -9.48
CA ARG A 111 0.95 9.09 -9.21
C ARG A 111 0.36 10.08 -10.21
N ILE A 112 0.38 9.75 -11.50
CA ILE A 112 -0.16 10.61 -12.57
C ILE A 112 -1.68 10.77 -12.40
N GLU A 113 -2.39 9.69 -12.09
CA GLU A 113 -3.84 9.70 -11.87
C GLU A 113 -4.25 10.58 -10.69
N LEU A 114 -3.57 10.45 -9.54
CA LEU A 114 -3.80 11.27 -8.35
C LEU A 114 -3.51 12.75 -8.61
N ASN A 115 -2.40 13.06 -9.30
CA ASN A 115 -2.05 14.44 -9.63
C ASN A 115 -3.06 15.09 -10.60
N LYS A 116 -3.58 14.33 -11.56
CA LYS A 116 -4.57 14.82 -12.54
C LYS A 116 -5.93 15.09 -11.88
N SER A 117 -6.35 14.19 -11.01
CA SER A 117 -7.65 14.24 -10.34
C SER A 117 -7.65 15.20 -9.13
N LYS A 118 -6.45 15.56 -8.61
CA LYS A 118 -6.27 16.34 -7.38
C LYS A 118 -6.94 15.69 -6.17
N LEU A 119 -7.08 14.36 -6.19
CA LEU A 119 -7.65 13.60 -5.10
C LEU A 119 -6.64 13.48 -3.97
N LYS A 120 -7.14 13.58 -2.74
CA LYS A 120 -6.37 13.32 -1.53
C LYS A 120 -6.80 11.96 -1.00
N LEU A 121 -5.85 11.03 -0.91
CA LEU A 121 -6.11 9.72 -0.36
C LEU A 121 -6.12 9.75 1.17
N LYS A 122 -6.98 8.93 1.75
CA LYS A 122 -6.95 8.55 3.17
C LYS A 122 -5.97 7.38 3.37
N PRO A 123 -5.41 7.22 4.58
CA PRO A 123 -5.50 8.15 5.71
C PRO A 123 -4.65 9.40 5.48
N GLU A 124 -5.14 10.56 5.97
CA GLU A 124 -4.44 11.84 5.81
C GLU A 124 -3.35 12.07 6.86
N PHE A 125 -3.47 11.37 7.98
CA PHE A 125 -2.51 11.39 9.08
C PHE A 125 -1.91 9.99 9.16
N ILE A 126 -0.61 9.89 9.39
CA ILE A 126 0.10 8.61 9.47
C ILE A 126 0.97 8.64 10.72
N LEU A 127 0.83 7.63 11.57
CA LEU A 127 1.71 7.39 12.71
C LEU A 127 2.46 6.09 12.50
N ASP A 128 3.79 6.19 12.51
CA ASP A 128 4.69 5.05 12.49
C ASP A 128 4.47 4.14 13.72
N PRO A 129 4.68 2.82 13.58
CA PRO A 129 4.63 1.89 14.71
C PRO A 129 5.78 2.16 15.69
N GLU A 130 5.55 1.92 16.99
CA GLU A 130 6.57 2.04 18.06
C GLU A 130 7.70 0.98 18.00
#